data_AF-A0A2G6JGK5-F1
#
_entry.id   AF-A0A2G6JGK5-F1
#
_cell.length_a   1.000
_cell.length_b   1.000
_cell.length_c   1.000
_cell.angle_alpha   90.00
_cell.angle_beta   90.00
_cell.angle_gamma   90.00
#
_symmetry.space_group_name_H-M   'P 1'
#
loop_
_entity.id
_entity.type
_entity.pdbx_description
1 polymer ?
#
loop_
_entity_poly.entity_id
_entity_poly.type
_entity_poly.pdbx_seq_one_letter_code
_entity_poly.pdbx_strand_id
1 'polypeptide(L)' 'MPKGKKPSLIGSSFGRPKKVICGRETPCSLCRTGIPKGEDCYDVPQPKRPHSATRRFCAECFAGVLAQTRQDLEKLEAL' A
#
# COMPACT_ATOMS: atom_id res chain seq x y z
N MET A 1 -9.85 -12.56 -1.11
CA MET A 1 -8.62 -12.83 -1.88
C MET A 1 -8.14 -11.54 -2.53
N PRO A 2 -6.87 -11.13 -2.41
CA PRO A 2 -6.34 -9.94 -3.08
C PRO A 2 -6.45 -10.09 -4.60
N LYS A 3 -7.04 -9.11 -5.30
CA LYS A 3 -7.36 -9.19 -6.74
C LYS A 3 -6.26 -8.59 -7.64
N GLY A 4 -4.98 -8.76 -7.30
CA GLY A 4 -3.90 -8.25 -8.14
C GLY A 4 -2.50 -8.48 -7.60
N LYS A 5 -1.48 -8.14 -8.42
CA LYS A 5 -0.08 -8.17 -8.00
C LYS A 5 0.14 -7.19 -6.84
N LYS A 6 0.86 -7.65 -5.81
CA LYS A 6 1.31 -6.78 -4.71
C LYS A 6 2.30 -5.76 -5.30
N PRO A 7 2.06 -4.45 -5.16
CA PRO A 7 3.02 -3.47 -5.63
C PRO A 7 4.30 -3.53 -4.79
N SER A 8 5.42 -3.18 -5.42
CA SER A 8 6.67 -2.87 -4.72
C SER A 8 6.70 -1.40 -4.31
N LEU A 9 7.36 -1.08 -3.20
CA LEU A 9 7.63 0.30 -2.81
C LEU A 9 8.92 0.85 -3.44
N ILE A 10 9.73 -0.01 -4.07
CA ILE A 10 10.97 0.39 -4.74
C ILE A 10 10.63 1.18 -6.02
N GLY A 11 11.40 2.25 -6.27
CA GLY A 11 11.27 3.06 -7.48
C GLY A 11 10.26 4.21 -7.42
N SER A 12 9.63 4.47 -6.26
CA SER A 12 8.76 5.64 -6.06
C SER A 12 9.51 6.77 -5.35
N SER A 13 9.57 7.96 -5.95
CA SER A 13 10.11 9.18 -5.34
C SER A 13 9.05 10.05 -4.64
N PHE A 14 7.78 9.63 -4.65
CA PHE A 14 6.63 10.42 -4.18
C PHE A 14 6.45 10.44 -2.65
N GLY A 15 7.43 9.94 -1.90
CA GLY A 15 7.45 9.91 -0.44
C GLY A 15 7.25 8.52 0.16
N ARG A 16 7.23 8.48 1.50
CA ARG A 16 7.13 7.23 2.28
C ARG A 16 5.68 6.89 2.60
N PRO A 17 5.33 5.59 2.72
CA PRO A 17 4.05 5.18 3.29
C PRO A 17 3.83 5.76 4.69
N LYS A 18 2.59 6.11 5.01
CA LYS A 18 2.20 6.61 6.33
C LYS A 18 1.17 5.67 6.96
N LYS A 19 1.38 5.32 8.23
CA LYS A 19 0.36 4.68 9.06
C LYS A 19 -0.65 5.74 9.48
N VAL A 20 -1.94 5.47 9.27
CA VAL A 20 -3.05 6.37 9.57
C VAL A 20 -4.23 5.60 10.15
N ILE A 21 -5.03 6.26 10.98
CA ILE A 21 -6.30 5.69 11.47
C ILE A 21 -7.39 5.98 10.44
N CYS A 22 -8.19 4.95 10.13
CA CYS A 22 -9.26 5.06 9.16
C CYS A 22 -10.39 5.94 9.71
N GLY A 23 -10.54 7.18 9.21
CA GLY A 23 -11.56 8.12 9.70
C GLY A 23 -13.01 7.77 9.31
N ARG A 24 -13.18 7.02 8.20
CA ARG A 24 -14.45 6.50 7.70
C ARG A 24 -14.20 5.17 7.01
N GLU A 25 -15.20 4.30 6.90
CA GLU A 25 -15.03 3.05 6.16
C GLU A 25 -14.51 3.34 4.75
N THR A 26 -13.38 2.73 4.41
CA THR A 26 -12.69 3.00 3.13
C THR A 26 -12.25 1.69 2.50
N PRO A 27 -12.47 1.46 1.20
CA PRO A 27 -12.03 0.23 0.55
C PRO A 27 -10.50 0.15 0.47
N CYS A 28 -9.94 -1.00 0.82
CA CYS A 28 -8.53 -1.31 0.60
C CYS A 28 -8.21 -1.32 -0.91
N SER A 29 -7.11 -0.70 -1.30
CA SER A 29 -6.71 -0.57 -2.71
C SER A 29 -6.28 -1.90 -3.34
N LEU A 30 -5.96 -2.92 -2.54
CA LEU A 30 -5.52 -4.24 -3.03
C LEU A 30 -6.63 -5.30 -2.97
N CYS A 31 -7.20 -5.54 -1.78
CA CYS A 31 -8.22 -6.57 -1.60
C CYS A 31 -9.66 -6.07 -1.84
N ARG A 32 -9.87 -4.74 -1.93
CA ARG A 32 -11.18 -4.08 -2.04
C ARG A 32 -12.12 -4.27 -0.86
N THR A 33 -11.75 -5.04 0.16
CA THR A 33 -12.48 -5.14 1.43
C THR A 33 -12.53 -3.77 2.12
N GLY A 34 -13.67 -3.46 2.76
CA GLY A 34 -13.82 -2.26 3.57
C GLY A 34 -12.90 -2.29 4.80
N ILE A 35 -12.17 -1.21 5.02
CA ILE A 35 -11.39 -0.97 6.24
C ILE A 35 -12.31 -0.22 7.20
N PRO A 36 -12.67 -0.81 8.36
CA PRO A 36 -13.58 -0.17 9.32
C PRO A 36 -13.07 1.18 9.80
N LYS A 37 -13.98 2.04 10.27
CA LYS A 37 -13.60 3.28 10.98
C LYS A 37 -12.87 2.92 12.27
N GLY A 38 -11.78 3.62 12.58
CA GLY A 38 -10.97 3.42 13.79
C GLY A 38 -9.85 2.39 13.62
N GLU A 39 -9.82 1.62 12.54
CA GLU A 39 -8.78 0.64 12.25
C GLU A 39 -7.50 1.26 11.68
N ASP A 40 -6.39 0.55 11.89
CA ASP A 40 -5.10 0.90 11.31
C ASP A 40 -5.08 0.66 9.80
N CYS A 41 -4.65 1.68 9.05
CA CYS A 41 -4.43 1.58 7.61
C CYS A 41 -3.20 2.36 7.16
N TYR A 42 -2.82 2.14 5.90
CA TYR A 42 -1.55 2.60 5.37
C TYR A 42 -1.75 3.33 4.05
N ASP A 43 -1.41 4.62 4.03
CA ASP A 43 -1.46 5.46 2.84
C ASP A 43 -0.09 5.43 2.13
N VAL A 44 -0.06 4.86 0.93
CA VAL A 44 1.12 4.81 0.07
C VAL A 44 0.99 5.88 -1.02
N PRO A 45 1.95 6.80 -1.14
CA PRO A 45 1.97 7.81 -2.21
C PRO A 45 2.01 7.18 -3.61
N GLN A 46 1.38 7.84 -4.58
CA GLN A 46 1.27 7.36 -5.95
C GLN A 46 1.70 8.45 -6.94
N PRO A 47 2.30 8.09 -8.09
CA PRO A 47 2.47 9.02 -9.20
C PRO A 47 1.10 9.58 -9.61
N LYS A 48 1.01 10.92 -9.73
CA LYS A 48 -0.22 11.72 -9.88
C LYS A 48 -1.31 11.01 -10.71
N ARG A 49 -2.36 10.54 -10.02
CA ARG A 49 -3.71 10.50 -10.59
C ARG A 49 -4.41 11.82 -10.20
N PRO A 50 -5.13 12.48 -11.12
CA PRO A 50 -5.74 13.79 -10.86
C PRO A 50 -6.73 13.82 -9.67
N HIS A 51 -7.21 12.65 -9.21
CA HIS A 51 -8.25 12.55 -8.16
C HIS A 51 -7.82 11.77 -6.91
N SER A 52 -6.58 11.24 -6.83
CA SER A 52 -6.09 10.55 -5.62
C SER A 52 -4.58 10.59 -5.52
N ALA A 53 -4.06 11.27 -4.50
CA ALA A 53 -2.62 11.40 -4.24
C ALA A 53 -2.02 10.16 -3.56
N THR A 54 -2.84 9.32 -2.94
CA THR A 54 -2.42 8.14 -2.19
C THR A 54 -3.32 6.93 -2.48
N ARG A 55 -2.80 5.73 -2.26
CA ARG A 55 -3.57 4.49 -2.15
C ARG A 55 -3.57 4.04 -0.70
N ARG A 56 -4.76 3.71 -0.20
CA ARG A 56 -4.94 3.18 1.15
C ARG A 56 -4.95 1.65 1.15
N PHE A 57 -4.25 1.04 2.07
CA PHE A 57 -4.18 -0.41 2.25
C PHE A 57 -4.57 -0.79 3.69
N CYS A 58 -5.25 -1.93 3.85
CA CYS A 58 -5.41 -2.54 5.17
C CYS A 58 -4.07 -3.12 5.66
N ALA A 59 -3.97 -3.41 6.95
CA ALA A 59 -2.75 -3.95 7.56
C ALA A 59 -2.23 -5.21 6.87
N GLU A 60 -3.09 -6.18 6.58
CA GLU A 60 -2.69 -7.43 5.92
C GLU A 60 -2.13 -7.20 4.50
N CYS A 61 -2.82 -6.37 3.71
CA CYS A 61 -2.38 -6.06 2.35
C CYS A 61 -1.07 -5.28 2.35
N PHE A 62 -0.91 -4.37 3.31
CA PHE A 62 0.33 -3.62 3.45
C PHE A 62 1.49 -4.50 3.90
N ALA A 63 1.28 -5.46 4.81
CA ALA A 63 2.28 -6.47 5.15
C ALA A 63 2.71 -7.28 3.91
N GLY A 64 1.77 -7.61 3.03
CA GLY A 64 2.07 -8.22 1.74
C GLY A 64 2.95 -7.33 0.84
N VAL A 65 2.68 -6.03 0.78
CA VAL A 65 3.49 -5.05 0.04
C VAL A 65 4.91 -4.99 0.60
N LEU A 66 5.08 -5.00 1.92
CA LEU A 66 6.41 -5.03 2.56
C LEU A 66 7.17 -6.30 2.22
N ALA A 67 6.52 -7.46 2.25
CA ALA A 67 7.14 -8.72 1.86
C ALA A 67 7.61 -8.71 0.40
N GLN A 68 6.78 -8.21 -0.53
CA GLN A 68 7.18 -8.07 -1.94
C GLN A 68 8.35 -7.09 -2.09
N THR A 69 8.31 -5.96 -1.39
CA THR A 69 9.36 -4.95 -1.41
C THR A 69 10.70 -5.54 -0.96
N ARG A 70 10.71 -6.38 0.09
CA ARG A 70 11.94 -7.07 0.53
C ARG A 70 12.49 -8.01 -0.55
N GLN A 71 11.63 -8.83 -1.15
CA GLN A 71 12.04 -9.73 -2.24
C GLN A 71 12.60 -8.98 -3.45
N ASP A 72 12.01 -7.83 -3.79
CA ASP A 72 12.50 -7.03 -4.91
C ASP A 72 13.83 -6.34 -4.56
N LEU A 73 14.04 -5.96 -3.30
CA LEU A 73 15.29 -5.40 -2.82
C LEU A 73 16.42 -6.44 -2.89
N GLU A 74 16.18 -7.65 -2.39
CA GLU A 74 17.14 -8.76 -2.46
C GLU A 74 17.57 -9.06 -3.91
N LYS A 75 16.63 -9.02 -4.86
CA LYS A 75 16.94 -9.21 -6.28
C LYS A 75 17.82 -8.11 -6.86
N LEU A 76 17.63 -6.86 -6.41
CA LEU A 76 18.44 -5.73 -6.86
C LEU A 76 19.84 -5.75 -6.26
N GLU A 77 19.98 -6.18 -5.00
CA GLU A 77 21.27 -6.35 -4.34
C GLU A 77 22.11 -7.49 -4.94
N ALA A 78 21.46 -8.47 -5.58
CA ALA A 78 22.10 -9.58 -6.27
C ALA A 78 22.47 -9.29 -7.75
N LEU A 79 22.20 -8.08 -8.26
CA LEU A 79 22.64 -7.62 -9.58
C LEU A 79 24.13 -7.27 -9.57
#